data_AF-A0AAD5NJC3-F1
#
_entry.id   AF-A0AAD5NJC3-F1
#
_cell.length_a   1.000
_cell.length_b   1.000
_cell.length_c   1.000
_cell.angle_alpha   90.00
_cell.angle_beta   90.00
_cell.angle_gamma   90.00
#
_symmetry.space_group_name_H-M   'P 1'
#
loop_
_entity.id
_entity.type
_entity.pdbx_description
1 polymer ?
#
loop_
_entity_poly.entity_id
_entity_poly.type
_entity_poly.pdbx_seq_one_letter_code
_entity_poly.pdbx_strand_id
1 'polypeptide(L)'
;MIFQLLWWLPFVFLQCFTSVVILNIRPSLAIIGSDAERYHGCSIPFLCGKISVGYPFWGEDRPQSCGHPDFGLKCDAINNPTTTIVLNQVNYYIKDIDEEAHVLKIVSKDLFDRRICYYFIDLGLAC
;
A
#
# COMPACT_ATOMS: atom_id res chain seq x y z
N MET A 1 49.72 -45.21 -9.87
CA MET A 1 49.10 -44.08 -9.13
C MET A 1 48.37 -43.15 -10.10
N ILE A 2 47.41 -43.66 -10.87
CA ILE A 2 46.62 -42.88 -11.88
C ILE A 2 45.10 -43.14 -11.73
N PHE A 3 44.70 -44.27 -11.13
CA PHE A 3 43.29 -44.67 -10.96
C PHE A 3 42.48 -43.81 -9.96
N GLN A 4 43.13 -43.00 -9.12
CA GLN A 4 42.43 -42.13 -8.17
C GLN A 4 41.94 -40.81 -8.78
N LEU A 5 42.47 -40.38 -9.93
CA LEU A 5 42.08 -39.11 -10.58
C LEU A 5 40.80 -39.24 -11.43
N LEU A 6 40.46 -40.45 -11.88
CA LEU A 6 39.28 -40.72 -12.71
C LEU A 6 37.96 -40.68 -11.91
N TRP A 7 38.03 -40.96 -10.61
CA TRP A 7 36.86 -40.94 -9.72
C TRP A 7 36.52 -39.54 -9.20
N TRP A 8 37.43 -38.57 -9.34
CA TRP A 8 37.19 -37.17 -8.95
C TRP A 8 36.52 -36.34 -10.05
N LEU A 9 36.66 -36.75 -11.32
CA LEU A 9 35.97 -36.11 -12.45
C LEU A 9 34.44 -36.07 -12.30
N PRO A 10 33.73 -37.16 -11.93
CA PRO A 10 32.28 -37.10 -11.72
C PRO A 10 31.88 -36.33 -10.45
N PHE A 11 32.72 -36.35 -9.42
CA PHE A 11 32.49 -35.59 -8.18
C PHE A 11 32.62 -34.08 -8.41
N VAL A 12 33.64 -33.65 -9.14
CA VAL A 12 33.86 -32.24 -9.52
C VAL A 12 32.73 -31.75 -10.43
N PHE A 13 32.26 -32.57 -11.38
CA PHE A 13 31.12 -32.24 -12.23
C PHE A 13 29.83 -32.04 -11.44
N LEU A 14 29.54 -32.94 -10.48
CA LEU A 14 28.36 -32.84 -9.62
C LEU A 14 28.42 -31.58 -8.74
N GLN A 15 29.61 -31.24 -8.24
CA GLN A 15 29.85 -30.10 -7.37
C GLN A 15 29.82 -28.75 -8.11
N CYS A 16 30.18 -28.71 -9.39
CA CYS A 16 29.95 -27.56 -10.26
C CYS A 16 28.47 -27.41 -10.62
N PHE A 17 27.76 -28.51 -10.87
CA PHE A 17 26.34 -28.46 -11.22
C PHE A 17 25.49 -27.92 -10.07
N THR A 18 25.77 -28.32 -8.82
CA THR A 18 25.08 -27.77 -7.64
C THR A 18 25.36 -26.28 -7.47
N SER A 19 26.60 -25.83 -7.71
CA SER A 19 26.98 -24.42 -7.64
C SER A 19 26.25 -23.57 -8.69
N VAL A 20 26.11 -24.07 -9.92
CA VAL A 20 25.33 -23.40 -10.98
C VAL A 20 23.84 -23.37 -10.65
N VAL A 21 23.28 -24.46 -10.13
CA VAL A 21 21.87 -24.51 -9.71
C VAL A 21 21.62 -23.52 -8.55
N ILE A 22 22.51 -23.40 -7.58
CA ILE A 22 22.41 -22.44 -6.47
C ILE A 22 22.50 -20.98 -6.98
N LEU A 23 23.29 -20.70 -8.03
CA LEU A 23 23.38 -19.36 -8.64
C LEU A 23 22.19 -19.02 -9.56
N ASN A 24 21.45 -20.02 -10.06
CA ASN A 24 20.26 -19.85 -10.90
C ASN A 24 18.95 -19.87 -10.11
N ILE A 25 18.94 -20.51 -8.94
CA ILE A 25 17.91 -20.28 -7.92
C ILE A 25 18.13 -18.84 -7.48
N ARG A 26 17.30 -17.91 -7.96
CA ARG A 26 17.28 -16.54 -7.46
C ARG A 26 17.28 -16.61 -5.93
N PRO A 27 18.36 -16.20 -5.23
CA PRO A 27 18.23 -15.99 -3.82
C PRO A 27 17.42 -14.71 -3.75
N SER A 28 16.09 -14.85 -3.69
CA SER A 28 15.26 -13.84 -3.07
C SER A 28 15.64 -13.87 -1.59
N LEU A 29 16.86 -13.42 -1.28
CA LEU A 29 17.28 -13.04 0.05
C LEU A 29 16.53 -11.74 0.34
N ALA A 30 15.21 -11.87 0.56
CA ALA A 30 14.48 -10.88 1.33
C ALA A 30 15.06 -11.02 2.75
N ILE A 31 16.06 -10.20 3.02
CA ILE A 31 16.62 -10.04 4.35
C ILE A 31 15.43 -9.76 5.28
N ILE A 32 15.29 -10.63 6.28
CA ILE A 32 14.39 -10.51 7.41
C ILE A 32 14.67 -9.14 8.04
N GLY A 33 13.90 -8.11 7.65
CA GLY A 33 14.19 -6.74 8.04
C GLY A 33 13.43 -5.62 7.33
N SER A 34 12.83 -5.85 6.15
CA SER A 34 12.06 -4.79 5.46
C SER A 34 10.54 -4.93 5.52
N ASP A 35 10.01 -6.13 5.71
CA ASP A 35 8.56 -6.35 5.68
C ASP A 35 7.90 -6.08 7.04
N ALA A 36 8.57 -6.39 8.15
CA ALA A 36 8.04 -6.11 9.48
C ALA A 36 7.81 -4.60 9.70
N GLU A 37 8.73 -3.73 9.27
CA GLU A 37 8.54 -2.27 9.36
C GLU A 37 7.49 -1.75 8.37
N ARG A 38 7.46 -2.27 7.13
CA ARG A 38 6.43 -1.88 6.13
C ARG A 38 5.01 -2.26 6.55
N TYR A 39 4.84 -3.42 7.20
CA TYR A 39 3.54 -3.86 7.70
C TYR A 39 3.16 -3.19 9.02
N HIS A 40 4.13 -2.74 9.83
CA HIS A 40 3.84 -2.05 11.08
C HIS A 40 3.00 -0.77 10.85
N GLY A 41 3.27 -0.04 9.76
CA GLY A 41 2.47 1.12 9.36
C GLY A 41 1.04 0.77 8.93
N CYS A 42 0.77 -0.46 8.49
CA CYS A 42 -0.57 -0.88 8.07
C CYS A 42 -1.51 -1.18 9.25
N SER A 43 -0.98 -1.31 10.46
CA SER A 43 -1.79 -1.42 11.69
C SER A 43 -2.19 -0.04 12.24
N ILE A 44 -1.57 1.04 11.76
CA ILE A 44 -1.85 2.41 12.20
C ILE A 44 -3.03 2.95 11.37
N PRO A 45 -4.14 3.39 12.00
CA PRO A 45 -5.22 4.03 11.28
C PRO A 45 -4.81 5.43 10.81
N PHE A 46 -5.38 5.88 9.70
CA PHE A 46 -5.32 7.30 9.34
C PHE A 46 -6.14 8.11 10.34
N LEU A 47 -5.55 9.19 10.88
CA LEU A 47 -6.19 10.04 11.89
C LEU A 47 -6.12 11.50 11.45
N CYS A 48 -7.29 12.15 11.34
CA CYS A 48 -7.38 13.58 11.07
C CYS A 48 -8.67 14.16 11.66
N GLY A 49 -8.56 14.95 12.73
CA GLY A 49 -9.72 15.52 13.40
C GLY A 49 -10.64 14.44 13.97
N LYS A 50 -11.86 14.33 13.45
CA LYS A 50 -12.85 13.31 13.85
C LYS A 50 -12.82 12.05 12.98
N ILE A 51 -12.00 12.03 11.93
CA ILE A 51 -11.90 10.91 11.00
C ILE A 51 -10.80 9.97 11.50
N SER A 52 -11.16 8.70 11.69
CA SER A 52 -10.27 7.59 12.02
C SER A 52 -10.63 6.41 11.13
N VAL A 53 -9.79 6.09 10.15
CA VAL A 53 -10.11 5.04 9.16
C VAL A 53 -8.92 4.13 8.83
N GLY A 54 -9.25 2.89 8.47
CA GLY A 54 -8.28 1.86 8.06
C GLY A 54 -8.26 1.64 6.54
N TYR A 55 -8.03 0.39 6.13
CA TYR A 55 -8.16 -0.02 4.72
C TYR A 55 -9.58 0.27 4.22
N PRO A 56 -9.79 0.77 2.98
CA PRO A 56 -8.83 0.92 1.88
C PRO A 56 -8.01 2.22 1.89
N PHE A 57 -8.13 3.05 2.92
CA PHE A 57 -7.49 4.37 2.96
C PHE A 57 -6.01 4.29 3.36
N TRP A 58 -5.25 5.28 2.89
CA TRP A 58 -3.85 5.51 3.27
C TRP A 58 -3.57 7.02 3.31
N GLY A 59 -2.49 7.45 3.97
CA GLY A 59 -2.16 8.86 4.15
C GLY A 59 -1.53 9.14 5.53
N GLU A 60 -0.90 10.30 5.68
CA GLU A 60 -0.12 10.67 6.86
C GLU A 60 0.85 9.55 7.30
N ASP A 61 0.67 9.01 8.52
CA ASP A 61 1.50 7.94 9.09
C ASP A 61 1.20 6.55 8.50
N ARG A 62 0.15 6.41 7.68
CA ARG A 62 -0.26 5.15 7.05
C ARG A 62 0.31 5.09 5.62
N PRO A 63 1.28 4.20 5.33
CA PRO A 63 1.94 4.13 4.02
C PRO A 63 0.97 3.85 2.86
N GLN A 64 1.30 4.33 1.66
CA GLN A 64 0.52 4.06 0.44
C GLN A 64 0.37 2.56 0.14
N SER A 65 1.37 1.74 0.51
CA SER A 65 1.30 0.28 0.37
C SER A 65 0.22 -0.38 1.23
N CYS A 66 -0.38 0.34 2.19
CA CYS A 66 -1.39 -0.17 3.13
C CYS A 66 -2.84 0.15 2.72
N GLY A 67 -3.06 0.73 1.53
CA GLY A 67 -4.36 1.11 1.03
C GLY A 67 -4.46 1.04 -0.50
N HIS A 68 -5.61 1.41 -1.03
CA HIS A 68 -5.88 1.43 -2.46
C HIS A 68 -5.33 2.73 -3.09
N PRO A 69 -4.65 2.69 -4.24
CA PRO A 69 -3.99 3.87 -4.84
C PRO A 69 -4.87 5.12 -4.95
N ASP A 70 -6.16 4.94 -5.26
CA ASP A 70 -7.12 6.04 -5.43
C ASP A 70 -7.68 6.61 -4.11
N PHE A 71 -7.44 5.95 -2.98
CA PHE A 71 -8.00 6.30 -1.66
C PHE A 71 -6.97 6.98 -0.75
N GLY A 72 -6.09 7.77 -1.35
CA GLY A 72 -5.11 8.59 -0.64
C GLY A 72 -5.76 9.79 0.04
N LEU A 73 -5.64 9.85 1.35
CA LEU A 73 -6.16 10.94 2.19
C LEU A 73 -5.04 11.90 2.58
N LYS A 74 -5.40 13.18 2.72
CA LYS A 74 -4.52 14.21 3.27
C LYS A 74 -5.21 14.95 4.40
N CYS A 75 -4.48 15.25 5.46
CA CYS A 75 -4.95 16.07 6.56
C CYS A 75 -4.45 17.51 6.42
N ASP A 76 -5.38 18.46 6.36
CA ASP A 76 -5.05 19.88 6.51
C ASP A 76 -5.29 20.28 7.97
N ALA A 77 -4.21 20.45 8.74
CA ALA A 77 -4.25 20.69 10.18
C ALA A 77 -4.45 22.17 10.57
N ILE A 78 -4.50 23.10 9.61
CA ILE A 78 -4.52 24.53 9.91
C ILE A 78 -5.96 24.99 10.22
N ASN A 79 -6.21 25.47 11.44
CA ASN A 79 -7.48 26.07 11.88
C ASN A 79 -8.74 25.21 11.59
N ASN A 80 -8.81 24.05 12.26
CA ASN A 80 -9.83 22.97 12.15
C ASN A 80 -9.38 21.85 11.20
N PRO A 81 -8.93 20.69 11.73
CA PRO A 81 -8.40 19.61 10.91
C PRO A 81 -9.44 19.12 9.90
N THR A 82 -9.11 19.22 8.61
CA THR A 82 -9.98 18.76 7.52
C THR A 82 -9.31 17.67 6.71
N THR A 83 -10.05 16.59 6.45
CA THR A 83 -9.59 15.50 5.60
C THR A 83 -9.98 15.76 4.15
N THR A 84 -9.05 15.55 3.23
CA THR A 84 -9.28 15.70 1.79
C THR A 84 -8.90 14.44 1.03
N ILE A 85 -9.55 14.24 -0.11
CA ILE A 85 -9.30 13.14 -1.05
C ILE A 85 -9.31 13.71 -2.48
N VAL A 86 -8.50 13.12 -3.36
CA VAL A 86 -8.47 13.44 -4.79
C VAL A 86 -9.14 12.30 -5.55
N LEU A 87 -10.27 12.59 -6.18
CA LEU A 87 -11.01 11.64 -7.01
C LEU A 87 -11.14 12.25 -8.41
N ASN A 88 -10.78 11.50 -9.45
CA ASN A 88 -10.85 11.97 -10.84
C ASN A 88 -10.22 13.37 -11.04
N GLN A 89 -9.06 13.61 -10.43
CA GLN A 89 -8.32 14.89 -10.48
C GLN A 89 -9.02 16.09 -9.79
N VAL A 90 -10.13 15.86 -9.07
CA VAL A 90 -10.85 16.87 -8.31
C VAL A 90 -10.60 16.69 -6.81
N ASN A 91 -10.33 17.79 -6.10
CA ASN A 91 -10.16 17.79 -4.65
C ASN A 91 -11.53 17.87 -3.96
N TYR A 92 -11.76 16.99 -2.99
CA TYR A 92 -12.95 16.99 -2.15
C TYR A 92 -12.59 17.02 -0.68
N TYR A 93 -13.40 17.71 0.12
CA TYR A 93 -13.44 17.57 1.57
C TYR A 93 -14.28 16.37 1.96
N ILE A 94 -13.76 15.52 2.84
CA ILE A 94 -14.54 14.46 3.46
C ILE A 94 -15.35 15.07 4.61
N LYS A 95 -16.67 14.85 4.57
CA LYS A 95 -17.59 15.24 5.63
C LYS A 95 -17.85 14.12 6.62
N ASP A 96 -17.96 12.90 6.10
CA ASP A 96 -18.33 11.72 6.87
C ASP A 96 -17.97 10.45 6.10
N ILE A 97 -17.77 9.36 6.83
CA ILE A 97 -17.46 8.05 6.27
C ILE A 97 -18.38 7.04 6.94
N ASP A 98 -19.21 6.39 6.14
CA ASP A 98 -20.08 5.32 6.57
C ASP A 98 -19.44 4.00 6.16
N GLU A 99 -18.73 3.37 7.11
CA GLU A 99 -18.01 2.12 6.88
C GLU A 99 -18.97 0.94 6.64
N GLU A 100 -20.15 0.94 7.27
CA GLU A 100 -21.16 -0.11 7.09
C GLU A 100 -21.79 -0.03 5.70
N ALA A 101 -22.09 1.18 5.23
CA ALA A 101 -22.67 1.41 3.91
C ALA A 101 -21.63 1.43 2.79
N HIS A 102 -20.33 1.42 3.10
CA HIS A 102 -19.24 1.64 2.13
C HIS A 102 -19.39 2.95 1.34
N VAL A 103 -19.78 4.04 2.03
CA VAL A 103 -20.05 5.36 1.44
C VAL A 103 -19.19 6.45 2.05
N LEU A 104 -18.53 7.22 1.20
CA LEU A 104 -17.85 8.47 1.55
C LEU A 104 -18.75 9.66 1.23
N LYS A 105 -19.08 10.47 2.24
CA LYS A 105 -19.80 11.74 2.04
C LYS A 105 -18.78 12.85 1.83
N ILE A 106 -18.82 13.49 0.67
CA ILE A 106 -17.80 14.46 0.26
C ILE A 106 -18.42 15.77 -0.24
N VAL A 107 -17.64 16.84 -0.20
CA VAL A 107 -18.01 18.18 -0.70
C VAL A 107 -16.86 18.71 -1.55
N SER A 108 -17.15 19.25 -2.73
CA SER A 108 -16.10 19.78 -3.61
C SER A 108 -15.30 20.89 -2.92
N LYS A 109 -13.97 20.86 -3.06
CA LYS A 109 -13.09 21.95 -2.60
C LYS A 109 -13.04 23.10 -3.60
N ASP A 110 -13.08 22.78 -4.89
CA ASP A 110 -12.74 23.70 -5.99
C ASP A 110 -13.76 23.68 -7.13
N LEU A 111 -15.03 23.84 -6.82
CA LEU A 111 -16.04 24.20 -7.80
C LEU A 111 -16.93 25.24 -7.12
N PHE A 112 -17.55 26.15 -7.88
CA PHE A 112 -18.60 27.07 -7.42
C PHE A 112 -19.82 26.37 -6.77
N ASP A 113 -19.72 25.07 -6.55
CA ASP A 113 -20.73 24.12 -6.17
C ASP A 113 -20.48 23.64 -4.73
N ARG A 114 -21.28 24.14 -3.80
CA ARG A 114 -21.30 23.70 -2.39
C ARG A 114 -22.22 22.49 -2.19
N ARG A 115 -22.39 21.63 -3.19
CA ARG A 115 -23.20 20.40 -3.08
C ARG A 115 -22.47 19.31 -2.30
N ILE A 116 -23.28 18.51 -1.61
CA ILE A 116 -22.86 17.27 -0.96
C ILE A 116 -23.02 16.16 -1.99
N CYS A 117 -21.94 15.41 -2.21
CA CYS A 117 -21.93 14.22 -3.06
C CYS A 117 -21.61 12.98 -2.23
N TYR A 118 -21.99 11.83 -2.76
CA TYR A 118 -21.72 10.52 -2.17
C TYR A 118 -20.81 9.75 -3.11
N TYR A 119 -19.68 9.27 -2.61
CA TYR A 119 -18.81 8.35 -3.33
C TYR A 119 -18.98 6.96 -2.75
N PHE A 120 -19.56 6.07 -3.54
CA PHE A 120 -19.75 4.66 -3.22
C PHE A 120 -18.49 3.92 -3.63
N ILE A 121 -17.85 3.21 -2.69
CA ILE A 121 -16.56 2.55 -2.93
C ILE A 121 -16.64 1.57 -4.13
N ASP A 122 -17.82 0.97 -4.37
CA ASP A 122 -18.05 0.01 -5.46
C ASP A 122 -18.72 0.59 -6.71
N LEU A 123 -19.46 1.70 -6.60
CA LEU A 123 -20.31 2.25 -7.68
C LEU A 123 -19.81 3.59 -8.23
N GLY A 124 -18.87 4.25 -7.54
CA GLY A 124 -18.32 5.55 -7.92
C GLY A 124 -19.10 6.74 -7.35
N LEU A 125 -18.94 7.91 -7.98
CA LEU A 125 -19.45 9.19 -7.47
C LEU A 125 -20.89 9.48 -7.91
N ALA A 126 -21.74 9.93 -6.97
CA ALA A 126 -23.08 10.45 -7.22
C ALA A 126 -23.25 11.87 -6.61
N CYS A 127 -23.64 12.81 -7.47
CA CYS A 127 -24.06 14.18 -7.18
C CYS A 127 -25.32 14.47 -8.03
#